data_AF-A0A8J8KGZ6-F1
#
_entry.id   AF-A0A8J8KGZ6-F1
#
_cell.length_a   1.000
_cell.length_b   1.000
_cell.length_c   1.000
_cell.angle_alpha   90.00
_cell.angle_beta   90.00
_cell.angle_gamma   90.00
#
_symmetry.space_group_name_H-M   'P 1'
#
loop_
_entity.id
_entity.type
_entity.pdbx_description
1 polymer ?
#
loop_
_entity_poly.entity_id
_entity_poly.type
_entity_poly.pdbx_seq_one_letter_code
_entity_poly.pdbx_strand_id
1 'polypeptide(L)' 'DLDMASAICPNCKILLVEAKTNSFANLGTAVNYAATHATVVSNSWGGGDAADSTYGSYFNHPGVPITASR' A
#
# COMPACT_ATOMS: atom_id res chain seq x y z
N ASP A 1 -9.42 5.29 1.14
CA ASP A 1 -9.25 4.51 -0.11
C ASP A 1 -10.19 3.33 -0.29
N LEU A 2 -10.40 2.48 0.71
CA LEU A 2 -11.24 1.27 0.61
C LEU A 2 -12.68 1.57 0.13
N ASP A 3 -13.32 2.60 0.68
CA ASP A 3 -14.70 2.97 0.34
C ASP A 3 -14.82 3.62 -1.05
N MET A 4 -13.78 4.32 -1.52
CA MET A 4 -13.73 4.87 -2.87
C MET A 4 -13.44 3.79 -3.92
N ALA A 5 -12.57 2.82 -3.60
CA ALA A 5 -12.25 1.70 -4.48
C ALA A 5 -13.47 0.77 -4.70
N SER A 6 -14.34 0.62 -3.71
CA SER A 6 -15.56 -0.19 -3.85
C SER A 6 -16.63 0.48 -4.71
N ALA A 7 -16.73 1.80 -4.66
CA ALA A 7 -17.69 2.57 -5.45
C ALA A 7 -17.34 2.65 -6.94
N ILE A 8 -16.04 2.64 -7.29
CA ILE A 8 -15.57 2.81 -8.68
C ILE A 8 -15.62 1.51 -9.48
N CYS A 9 -15.56 0.34 -8.82
CA CYS A 9 -15.52 -0.94 -9.50
C CYS A 9 -16.27 -2.04 -8.72
N PRO A 10 -17.58 -2.23 -8.97
CA PRO A 10 -18.39 -3.23 -8.24
C PRO A 10 -17.94 -4.68 -8.48
N ASN A 11 -17.15 -4.95 -9.51
CA ASN A 11 -16.57 -6.27 -9.80
C ASN A 11 -15.11 -6.42 -9.32
N CYS A 12 -14.50 -5.35 -8.79
CA CYS A 12 -13.13 -5.43 -8.31
C CYS A 12 -13.12 -6.09 -6.93
N LYS A 13 -12.18 -7.02 -6.74
CA LYS A 13 -11.94 -7.61 -5.44
C LYS A 13 -11.07 -6.65 -4.63
N ILE A 14 -11.59 -6.24 -3.48
CA ILE A 14 -10.87 -5.37 -2.56
C ILE A 14 -10.18 -6.23 -1.51
N LEU A 15 -8.86 -6.11 -1.44
CA LEU A 15 -8.06 -6.69 -0.38
C LEU A 15 -7.72 -5.59 0.64
N LEU A 16 -8.34 -5.64 1.81
CA LEU A 16 -7.94 -4.81 2.95
C LEU A 16 -6.74 -5.47 3.64
N VAL A 17 -5.62 -4.75 3.72
CA VAL A 17 -4.42 -5.20 4.44
C VAL A 17 -4.13 -4.20 5.56
N GLU A 18 -4.36 -4.62 6.81
CA GLU A 18 -4.07 -3.81 7.99
C GLU A 18 -2.72 -4.18 8.58
N ALA A 19 -1.87 -3.17 8.81
CA ALA A 19 -0.61 -3.36 9.51
C ALA A 19 -0.85 -3.55 11.02
N LYS A 20 -0.02 -4.36 11.66
CA LYS A 20 -0.11 -4.63 13.11
C LYS A 20 0.11 -3.38 13.98
N THR A 21 0.93 -2.44 13.53
CA THR A 21 1.15 -1.12 14.17
C THR A 21 1.47 -0.07 13.12
N ASN A 22 1.51 1.20 13.53
CA ASN A 22 1.93 2.35 12.71
C ASN A 22 3.45 2.45 12.44
N SER A 23 4.23 1.41 12.75
CA SER A 23 5.66 1.37 12.42
C SER A 23 5.84 1.19 10.92
N PHE A 24 6.78 1.93 10.30
CA PHE A 24 7.14 1.78 8.89
C PHE A 24 7.51 0.35 8.50
N ALA A 25 8.08 -0.45 9.40
CA ALA A 25 8.39 -1.86 9.12
C ALA A 25 7.11 -2.70 8.96
N ASN A 26 6.10 -2.46 9.81
CA ASN A 26 4.81 -3.15 9.73
C ASN A 26 3.99 -2.66 8.54
N LEU A 27 4.03 -1.36 8.27
CA LEU A 27 3.39 -0.75 7.11
C LEU A 27 4.02 -1.26 5.79
N GLY A 28 5.35 -1.30 5.69
CA GLY A 28 6.06 -1.85 4.55
C GLY A 28 5.79 -3.34 4.32
N THR A 29 5.64 -4.12 5.40
CA THR A 29 5.23 -5.54 5.31
C THR A 29 3.82 -5.68 4.74
N ALA A 30 2.89 -4.80 5.14
CA ALA A 30 1.55 -4.76 4.57
C ALA A 30 1.56 -4.39 3.09
N VAL A 31 2.42 -3.43 2.67
CA VAL A 31 2.59 -3.06 1.26
C VAL A 31 3.13 -4.23 0.44
N ASN A 32 4.17 -4.93 0.92
CA ASN A 32 4.71 -6.12 0.24
C ASN A 32 3.65 -7.21 0.04
N TYR A 33 2.82 -7.43 1.05
CA TYR A 33 1.72 -8.40 0.96
C TYR A 33 0.65 -7.94 -0.04
N ALA A 34 0.23 -6.67 0.04
CA ALA A 34 -0.75 -6.12 -0.89
C ALA A 34 -0.23 -6.19 -2.35
N ALA A 35 1.02 -5.85 -2.59
CA ALA A 35 1.61 -5.85 -3.94
C ALA A 35 1.76 -7.25 -4.56
N THR A 36 1.73 -8.32 -3.76
CA THR A 36 1.75 -9.70 -4.26
C THR A 36 0.36 -10.27 -4.52
N HIS A 37 -0.69 -9.61 -4.03
CA HIS A 37 -2.08 -10.10 -4.08
C HIS A 37 -3.06 -9.14 -4.79
N ALA A 38 -2.63 -7.92 -5.08
CA ALA A 38 -3.41 -6.89 -5.75
C ALA A 38 -2.65 -6.32 -6.96
N THR A 39 -3.41 -5.85 -7.96
CA THR A 39 -2.86 -5.20 -9.16
C THR A 39 -2.59 -3.71 -8.95
N VAL A 40 -3.15 -3.11 -7.89
CA VAL A 40 -2.96 -1.73 -7.48
C VAL A 40 -3.00 -1.70 -5.95
N VAL A 41 -2.10 -0.95 -5.32
CA VAL A 41 -2.08 -0.75 -3.87
C VAL A 41 -2.33 0.73 -3.58
N SER A 42 -3.32 1.05 -2.75
CA SER A 42 -3.53 2.41 -2.26
C SER A 42 -3.38 2.49 -0.75
N ASN A 43 -2.51 3.40 -0.30
CA ASN A 43 -2.21 3.65 1.09
C ASN A 43 -2.76 5.02 1.51
N SER A 44 -3.40 5.10 2.67
CA SER A 44 -3.95 6.35 3.22
C SER A 44 -3.11 6.91 4.37
N TRP A 45 -1.81 6.65 4.35
CA TRP A 45 -0.87 7.07 5.39
C TRP A 45 0.40 7.58 4.74
N GLY A 46 0.96 8.63 5.34
CA GLY A 46 2.27 9.18 5.04
C GLY A 46 3.14 9.21 6.29
N GLY A 47 4.37 9.66 6.12
CA GLY A 47 5.24 10.00 7.24
C GLY A 47 6.38 10.90 6.76
N GLY A 48 7.34 11.17 7.65
CA GLY A 48 8.47 12.03 7.31
C GLY A 48 9.26 11.49 6.12
N ASP A 49 9.75 12.40 5.27
CA ASP A 49 10.57 12.03 4.12
C ASP A 49 11.79 11.22 4.60
N ALA A 50 11.95 10.03 4.02
CA ALA A 50 13.05 9.13 4.32
C ALA A 50 13.83 8.86 3.03
N ALA A 51 15.11 8.57 3.17
CA ALA A 51 15.91 8.14 2.02
C ALA A 51 15.35 6.81 1.48
N ASP A 52 15.38 6.63 0.16
CA ASP A 52 14.97 5.37 -0.49
C ASP A 52 15.73 4.16 0.03
N SER A 53 16.98 4.33 0.48
CA SER A 53 17.77 3.27 1.12
C SER A 53 17.15 2.73 2.40
N THR A 54 16.24 3.47 3.03
CA THR A 54 15.62 3.10 4.30
C THR A 54 14.33 2.28 4.10
N TYR A 55 13.46 2.70 3.17
CA TYR A 55 12.14 2.06 2.98
C TYR A 55 11.76 1.78 1.52
N GLY A 56 12.57 2.21 0.54
CA GLY A 56 12.24 2.10 -0.89
C GLY A 56 12.04 0.67 -1.37
N SER A 57 12.66 -0.32 -0.72
CA SER A 57 12.45 -1.74 -1.03
C SER A 57 11.00 -2.20 -0.82
N TYR A 58 10.24 -1.55 0.07
CA TYR A 58 8.82 -1.87 0.31
C TYR A 58 7.90 -1.33 -0.77
N PHE A 59 8.36 -0.39 -1.60
CA PHE A 59 7.56 0.26 -2.63
C PHE A 59 8.04 -0.09 -4.04
N ASN A 60 9.16 -0.82 -4.16
CA ASN A 60 9.69 -1.25 -5.44
C ASN A 60 9.06 -2.59 -5.87
N HIS A 61 7.88 -2.50 -6.46
CA HIS A 61 7.15 -3.64 -7.02
C HIS A 61 6.91 -3.44 -8.52
N PRO A 62 7.78 -3.97 -9.41
CA PRO A 62 7.63 -3.83 -10.85
C PRO A 62 6.25 -4.34 -11.32
N GLY A 63 5.51 -3.49 -12.03
CA GLY A 63 4.20 -3.83 -12.59
C GLY A 63 3.02 -3.64 -11.63
N VAL A 64 3.25 -3.22 -10.38
CA VAL A 64 2.19 -2.92 -9.40
C VAL A 64 2.30 -1.45 -8.98
N PRO A 65 1.43 -0.55 -9.47
CA PRO A 65 1.40 0.83 -9.01
C PRO A 65 0.99 0.89 -7.53
N ILE A 66 1.76 1.67 -6.76
CA ILE A 66 1.51 1.93 -5.34
C ILE A 66 1.29 3.43 -5.17
N THR A 67 0.11 3.81 -4.69
CA THR A 67 -0.26 5.20 -4.41
C THR A 67 -0.33 5.42 -2.91
N ALA A 68 0.06 6.61 -2.45
CA ALA A 68 -0.02 6.99 -1.05
C ALA A 68 -0.67 8.37 -0.90
N SER A 69 -1.47 8.52 0.16
CA SER A 69 -2.01 9.80 0.61
C SER A 69 -1.05 10.41 1.64
N ARG A 70 -0.85 11.73 1.58
CA ARG A 70 0.07 12.45 2.44
C ARG A 70 -0.37 12.47 3.90
#